data_AF-A0A7L4NGU8-F1
#
_entry.id   AF-A0A7L4NGU8-F1
#
_cell.length_a   1.000
_cell.length_b   1.000
_cell.length_c   1.000
_cell.angle_alpha   90.00
_cell.angle_beta   90.00
_cell.angle_gamma   90.00
#
_symmetry.space_group_name_H-M   'P 1'
#
loop_
_entity.id
_entity.type
_entity.pdbx_description
1 polymer ?
#
loop_
_entity_poly.entity_id
_entity_poly.type
_entity_poly.pdbx_seq_one_letter_code
_entity_poly.pdbx_strand_id
1 'polypeptide(L)'
;EWFQLSSHIPLKGIEPGSLRVRARYSMEKIMPEEEYNEFKELILQKEMHVVYALSHVCGQDRTLLAGILLKIFLHEKLESLLLRTLNDREIIMEDEATTLFRATTLASTLMEQYMKATATRFVHYALKDSILKIMESKQS
;
A
#
# COMPACT_ATOMS: atom_id res chain seq x y z
N GLU A 1 -5.17 29.79 -13.15
CA GLU A 1 -5.18 31.27 -13.02
C GLU A 1 -5.98 31.65 -11.77
N TRP A 2 -5.97 32.92 -11.34
CA TRP A 2 -6.81 33.39 -10.24
C TRP A 2 -8.19 33.78 -10.78
N PHE A 3 -9.24 33.20 -10.22
CA PHE A 3 -10.63 33.48 -10.56
C PHE A 3 -11.23 34.39 -9.49
N GLN A 4 -11.74 35.55 -9.86
CA GLN A 4 -12.40 36.45 -8.92
C GLN A 4 -13.75 35.86 -8.52
N LEU A 5 -14.02 35.85 -7.21
CA LEU A 5 -15.32 35.42 -6.71
C LEU A 5 -16.34 36.52 -6.99
N SER A 6 -17.58 36.14 -7.26
CA SER A 6 -18.70 37.07 -7.29
C SER A 6 -19.78 36.54 -6.35
N SER A 7 -20.34 37.42 -5.54
CA SER A 7 -21.42 37.05 -4.65
C SER A 7 -22.75 37.14 -5.38
N HIS A 8 -23.56 36.10 -5.29
CA HIS A 8 -24.94 36.11 -5.78
C HIS A 8 -25.83 37.06 -4.96
N ILE A 9 -25.42 37.43 -3.73
CA ILE A 9 -26.10 38.40 -2.87
C ILE A 9 -25.16 39.60 -2.66
N PRO A 10 -25.56 40.86 -2.93
CA PRO A 10 -24.69 42.01 -2.76
C PRO A 10 -24.18 42.14 -1.32
N LEU A 11 -22.90 41.85 -1.09
CA LEU A 11 -22.26 42.09 0.20
C LEU A 11 -21.78 43.55 0.22
N LYS A 12 -22.47 44.41 0.97
CA LYS A 12 -22.06 45.82 1.12
C LYS A 12 -20.73 45.89 1.88
N GLY A 13 -19.72 46.50 1.24
CA GLY A 13 -18.44 46.80 1.87
C GLY A 13 -17.44 45.65 1.97
N ILE A 14 -17.68 44.53 1.26
CA ILE A 14 -16.77 43.38 1.24
C ILE A 14 -16.24 43.20 -0.18
N GLU A 15 -14.92 43.35 -0.36
CA GLU A 15 -14.28 43.02 -1.64
C GLU A 15 -14.34 41.50 -1.87
N PRO A 16 -14.80 41.05 -3.04
CA PRO A 16 -14.79 39.63 -3.35
C PRO A 16 -13.36 39.10 -3.37
N GLY A 17 -13.12 38.00 -2.67
CA GLY A 17 -11.83 37.30 -2.73
C GLY A 17 -11.58 36.66 -4.10
N SER A 18 -10.42 36.03 -4.26
CA SER A 18 -10.09 35.24 -5.46
C SER A 18 -9.75 33.81 -5.12
N LEU A 19 -10.04 32.90 -6.04
CA LEU A 19 -9.78 31.47 -5.92
C LEU A 19 -8.85 31.03 -7.05
N ARG A 20 -7.75 30.33 -6.73
CA ARG A 20 -6.92 29.68 -7.74
C ARG A 20 -7.31 28.21 -7.85
N VAL A 21 -7.85 27.83 -9.00
CA VAL A 21 -8.21 26.44 -9.27
C VAL A 21 -7.18 25.80 -10.20
N ARG A 22 -6.79 24.56 -9.89
CA ARG A 22 -6.02 23.67 -10.77
C ARG A 22 -6.78 22.37 -10.88
N ALA A 23 -7.22 22.02 -12.09
CA ALA A 23 -7.86 20.74 -12.37
C ALA A 23 -6.96 19.86 -13.22
N ARG A 24 -7.01 18.55 -13.02
CA ARG A 24 -6.41 17.53 -13.88
C ARG A 24 -7.48 16.51 -14.19
N TYR A 25 -7.67 16.21 -15.46
CA TYR A 25 -8.53 15.12 -15.91
C TYR A 25 -7.64 13.99 -16.44
N SER A 26 -7.86 12.77 -15.97
CA SER A 26 -7.24 11.55 -16.48
C SER A 26 -8.33 10.51 -16.70
N MET A 27 -8.29 9.86 -17.87
CA MET A 27 -9.19 8.77 -18.21
C MET A 27 -8.36 7.49 -18.30
N GLU A 28 -8.64 6.54 -17.42
CA GLU A 28 -8.00 5.23 -17.38
C GLU A 28 -9.05 4.17 -17.75
N LYS A 29 -8.68 3.26 -18.66
CA LYS A 29 -9.55 2.15 -19.09
C LYS A 29 -9.00 0.85 -18.52
N ILE A 30 -9.80 0.17 -17.71
CA ILE A 30 -9.54 -1.20 -17.26
C ILE A 30 -10.20 -2.15 -18.25
N MET A 31 -9.45 -3.12 -18.78
CA MET A 31 -9.98 -4.13 -19.70
C MET A 31 -10.75 -5.21 -18.93
N PRO A 32 -11.59 -6.05 -19.60
CA PRO A 32 -12.14 -7.24 -18.97
C PRO A 32 -11.05 -8.14 -18.36
N GLU A 33 -11.39 -8.90 -17.33
CA GLU A 33 -10.40 -9.71 -16.59
C GLU A 33 -9.70 -10.73 -17.49
N GLU A 34 -10.42 -11.26 -18.47
CA GLU A 34 -9.96 -12.31 -19.37
C GLU A 34 -8.70 -11.91 -20.16
N GLU A 35 -8.59 -10.61 -20.48
CA GLU A 35 -7.43 -10.03 -21.19
C GLU A 35 -6.15 -10.05 -20.34
N TYR A 36 -6.26 -10.27 -19.03
CA TYR A 36 -5.13 -10.32 -18.11
C TYR A 36 -4.78 -11.75 -17.65
N ASN A 37 -5.53 -12.78 -18.07
CA ASN A 37 -5.36 -14.14 -17.57
C ASN A 37 -3.95 -14.68 -17.80
N GLU A 38 -3.40 -14.55 -19.00
CA GLU A 38 -2.05 -15.03 -19.32
C GLU A 38 -0.99 -14.35 -18.43
N PHE A 39 -1.13 -13.04 -18.21
CA PHE A 39 -0.22 -12.30 -17.35
C PHE A 39 -0.37 -12.69 -15.88
N LYS A 40 -1.61 -12.91 -15.43
CA LYS A 40 -1.91 -13.39 -14.08
C LYS A 40 -1.28 -14.75 -13.84
N GLU A 41 -1.43 -15.70 -14.77
CA GLU A 41 -0.81 -17.02 -14.68
C GLU A 41 0.71 -16.95 -14.57
N LEU A 42 1.36 -16.08 -15.36
CA LEU A 42 2.81 -15.86 -15.27
C LEU A 42 3.26 -15.31 -13.91
N ILE A 43 2.48 -14.40 -13.31
CA ILE A 43 2.77 -13.86 -11.96
C ILE A 43 2.65 -14.95 -10.89
N LEU A 44 1.68 -15.86 -11.03
CA LEU A 44 1.34 -16.88 -10.03
C LEU A 44 2.21 -18.16 -10.12
N GLN A 45 3.18 -18.20 -11.04
CA GLN A 45 4.12 -19.31 -11.16
C GLN A 45 4.91 -19.53 -9.86
N LYS A 46 5.09 -20.81 -9.49
CA LYS A 46 5.71 -21.19 -8.21
C LYS A 46 7.17 -20.79 -8.10
N GLU A 47 7.84 -20.67 -9.24
CA GLU A 47 9.24 -20.27 -9.35
C GLU A 47 9.45 -18.78 -9.05
N MET A 48 8.37 -17.99 -9.02
CA MET A 48 8.37 -16.55 -8.67
C MET A 48 9.32 -15.69 -9.52
N HIS A 49 9.72 -16.16 -10.71
CA HIS A 49 10.66 -15.45 -11.58
C HIS A 49 10.20 -14.03 -11.92
N VAL A 50 8.91 -13.87 -12.25
CA VAL A 50 8.31 -12.56 -12.54
C VAL A 50 8.33 -11.66 -11.31
N VAL A 51 7.97 -12.19 -10.14
CA VAL A 51 7.98 -11.44 -8.87
C VAL A 51 9.38 -10.97 -8.53
N TYR A 52 10.40 -11.82 -8.71
CA TYR A 52 11.78 -11.44 -8.48
C TYR A 52 12.30 -10.39 -9.47
N ALA A 53 11.95 -10.52 -10.75
CA ALA A 53 12.29 -9.53 -11.76
C ALA A 53 11.66 -8.17 -11.43
N LEU A 54 10.36 -8.16 -11.09
CA LEU A 54 9.65 -6.95 -10.65
C LEU A 54 10.27 -6.35 -9.39
N SER A 55 10.62 -7.17 -8.41
CA SER A 55 11.29 -6.71 -7.18
C SER A 55 12.62 -6.02 -7.46
N HIS A 56 13.35 -6.48 -8.47
CA HIS A 56 14.64 -5.93 -8.84
C HIS A 56 14.50 -4.57 -9.56
N VAL A 57 13.53 -4.44 -10.47
CA VAL A 57 13.33 -3.20 -11.24
C VAL A 57 12.53 -2.13 -10.50
N CYS A 58 11.61 -2.51 -9.61
CA CYS A 58 10.75 -1.58 -8.87
C CYS A 58 11.36 -1.09 -7.55
N GLY A 59 12.69 -0.91 -7.49
CA GLY A 59 13.40 -0.58 -6.24
C GLY A 59 12.86 0.65 -5.50
N GLN A 60 12.40 1.68 -6.22
CA GLN A 60 11.83 2.91 -5.65
C GLN A 60 10.35 2.76 -5.26
N ASP A 61 9.58 1.97 -6.00
CA ASP A 61 8.13 1.79 -5.83
C ASP A 61 7.76 0.47 -5.13
N ARG A 62 8.67 -0.05 -4.31
CA ARG A 62 8.52 -1.36 -3.64
C ARG A 62 7.22 -1.49 -2.86
N THR A 63 6.80 -0.43 -2.17
CA THR A 63 5.54 -0.41 -1.39
C THR A 63 4.32 -0.59 -2.28
N LEU A 64 4.33 0.02 -3.48
CA LEU A 64 3.26 -0.14 -4.45
C LEU A 64 3.27 -1.57 -5.03
N LEU A 65 4.44 -2.07 -5.41
CA LEU A 65 4.61 -3.43 -5.91
C LEU A 65 4.09 -4.46 -4.88
N ALA A 66 4.51 -4.35 -3.62
CA ALA A 66 4.07 -5.22 -2.54
C ALA A 66 2.54 -5.21 -2.41
N GLY A 67 1.91 -4.04 -2.46
CA GLY A 67 0.46 -3.92 -2.33
C GLY A 67 -0.30 -4.52 -3.50
N ILE A 68 0.23 -4.40 -4.72
CA ILE A 68 -0.38 -5.00 -5.91
C ILE A 68 -0.25 -6.52 -5.87
N LEU A 69 0.97 -7.04 -5.64
CA LEU A 69 1.22 -8.48 -5.55
C LEU A 69 0.38 -9.11 -4.44
N LEU A 70 0.33 -8.49 -3.26
CA LEU A 70 -0.44 -9.01 -2.15
C LEU A 70 -1.93 -9.11 -2.50
N LYS A 71 -2.50 -8.12 -3.19
CA LYS A 71 -3.90 -8.17 -3.65
C LYS A 71 -4.15 -9.30 -4.64
N ILE A 72 -3.26 -9.49 -5.61
CA ILE A 72 -3.37 -10.56 -6.62
C ILE A 72 -3.31 -11.93 -5.92
N PHE A 73 -2.30 -12.18 -5.09
CA PHE A 73 -2.13 -13.46 -4.43
C PHE A 73 -3.21 -13.74 -3.37
N LEU A 74 -3.72 -12.73 -2.66
CA LEU A 74 -4.87 -12.88 -1.76
C LEU A 74 -6.14 -13.26 -2.51
N HIS A 75 -6.40 -12.65 -3.67
CA HIS A 75 -7.57 -12.96 -4.49
C HIS A 75 -7.57 -14.42 -4.91
N GLU A 76 -6.40 -14.94 -5.25
CA GLU A 76 -6.19 -16.32 -5.71
C GLU A 76 -5.98 -17.32 -4.55
N LYS A 77 -6.03 -16.87 -3.29
CA LYS A 77 -5.77 -17.68 -2.07
C LYS A 77 -4.38 -18.32 -2.04
N LEU A 78 -3.40 -17.63 -2.62
CA LEU A 78 -1.99 -18.01 -2.72
C LEU A 78 -1.08 -17.10 -1.89
N GLU A 79 -1.61 -16.29 -0.98
CA GLU A 79 -0.83 -15.39 -0.14
C GLU A 79 0.21 -16.13 0.71
N SER A 80 -0.12 -17.33 1.19
CA SER A 80 0.81 -18.17 1.95
C SER A 80 1.99 -18.64 1.09
N LEU A 81 1.77 -18.91 -0.20
CA LEU A 81 2.83 -19.27 -1.14
C LEU A 81 3.78 -18.07 -1.32
N LEU A 82 3.23 -16.89 -1.63
CA LEU A 82 4.01 -15.67 -1.81
C LEU A 82 4.88 -15.35 -0.58
N LEU A 83 4.26 -15.30 0.60
CA LEU A 83 4.95 -14.90 1.83
C LEU A 83 6.01 -15.92 2.24
N ARG A 84 5.71 -17.23 2.18
CA ARG A 84 6.68 -18.27 2.54
C ARG A 84 7.86 -18.27 1.59
N THR A 85 7.63 -18.28 0.27
CA THR A 85 8.71 -18.32 -0.72
C THR A 85 9.64 -17.12 -0.61
N LEU A 86 9.12 -15.91 -0.33
CA LEU A 86 9.97 -14.73 -0.16
C LEU A 86 10.69 -14.70 1.18
N ASN A 87 10.05 -15.12 2.27
CA ASN A 87 10.68 -15.21 3.58
C ASN A 87 11.78 -16.29 3.61
N ASP A 88 11.52 -17.47 3.02
CA ASP A 88 12.50 -18.55 2.92
C ASP A 88 13.72 -18.09 2.13
N ARG A 89 13.51 -17.36 1.03
CA ARG A 89 14.61 -16.77 0.25
C ARG A 89 15.41 -15.77 1.08
N GLU A 90 14.76 -14.90 1.85
CA GLU A 90 15.48 -13.94 2.71
C GLU A 90 16.29 -14.64 3.79
N ILE A 91 15.77 -15.72 4.37
CA ILE A 91 16.50 -16.57 5.33
C ILE A 91 17.72 -17.23 4.67
N ILE A 92 17.57 -17.78 3.46
CA ILE A 92 18.67 -18.45 2.74
C ILE A 92 19.78 -17.47 2.35
N MET A 93 19.43 -16.22 2.06
CA MET A 93 20.37 -15.20 1.60
C MET A 93 21.07 -14.45 2.74
N GLU A 94 20.63 -14.63 3.99
CA GLU A 94 21.18 -13.96 5.15
C GLU A 94 22.25 -14.83 5.82
N ASP A 95 23.48 -14.29 5.92
CA ASP A 95 24.60 -15.01 6.54
C ASP A 95 24.59 -14.91 8.08
N GLU A 96 24.01 -13.85 8.62
CA GLU A 96 24.06 -13.52 10.05
C GLU A 96 22.65 -13.42 10.65
N ALA A 97 22.35 -14.29 11.62
CA ALA A 97 21.02 -14.37 12.21
C ALA A 97 20.58 -13.07 12.91
N THR A 98 21.52 -12.26 13.38
CA THR A 98 21.22 -10.97 14.04
C THR A 98 20.81 -9.84 13.08
N THR A 99 20.98 -10.03 11.77
CA THR A 99 20.58 -9.08 10.72
C THR A 99 19.31 -9.48 9.95
N LEU A 100 18.84 -10.72 10.16
CA LEU A 100 17.66 -11.27 9.49
C LEU A 100 16.41 -10.37 9.61
N PHE A 101 15.77 -10.08 8.47
CA PHE A 101 14.57 -9.23 8.33
C PHE A 101 14.70 -7.79 8.86
N ARG A 102 15.92 -7.29 9.10
CA ARG A 102 16.13 -5.89 9.54
C ARG A 102 16.15 -4.90 8.38
N ALA A 103 16.45 -5.38 7.17
CA ALA A 103 16.43 -4.55 5.97
C ALA A 103 14.99 -4.35 5.45
N THR A 104 14.78 -3.23 4.77
CA THR A 104 13.53 -2.98 4.03
C THR A 104 13.58 -3.71 2.69
N THR A 105 13.17 -4.97 2.66
CA THR A 105 13.11 -5.84 1.49
C THR A 105 11.67 -5.96 0.98
N LEU A 106 11.47 -6.63 -0.17
CA LEU A 106 10.12 -6.94 -0.63
C LEU A 106 9.39 -7.87 0.35
N ALA A 107 10.10 -8.84 0.95
CA ALA A 107 9.48 -9.77 1.90
C ALA A 107 9.04 -9.05 3.18
N SER A 108 9.90 -8.21 3.79
CA SER A 108 9.53 -7.46 5.00
C SER A 108 8.38 -6.46 4.73
N THR A 109 8.37 -5.83 3.54
CA THR A 109 7.25 -4.95 3.12
C THR A 109 5.94 -5.72 2.93
N LEU A 110 5.98 -6.91 2.29
CA LEU A 110 4.80 -7.75 2.11
C LEU A 110 4.24 -8.25 3.44
N MET A 111 5.11 -8.67 4.36
CA MET A 111 4.73 -9.08 5.71
C MET A 111 4.04 -7.94 6.47
N GLU A 112 4.59 -6.72 6.42
CA GLU A 112 3.98 -5.53 7.03
C GLU A 112 2.57 -5.28 6.48
N GLN A 113 2.42 -5.25 5.15
CA GLN A 113 1.14 -4.98 4.51
C GLN A 113 0.12 -6.09 4.76
N TYR A 114 0.55 -7.35 4.77
CA TYR A 114 -0.30 -8.49 5.07
C TYR A 114 -0.81 -8.45 6.52
N MET A 115 0.07 -8.20 7.49
CA MET A 115 -0.33 -8.05 8.89
C MET A 115 -1.26 -6.85 9.08
N LYS A 116 -1.00 -5.73 8.41
CA LYS A 116 -1.90 -4.58 8.43
C LYS A 116 -3.29 -4.95 7.91
N ALA A 117 -3.37 -5.69 6.80
CA ALA A 117 -4.64 -6.09 6.20
C ALA A 117 -5.44 -7.09 7.06
N THR A 118 -4.76 -8.00 7.75
CA THR A 118 -5.41 -9.15 8.41
C THR A 118 -5.45 -9.06 9.95
N ALA A 119 -4.44 -8.47 10.57
CA ALA A 119 -4.27 -8.44 12.02
C ALA A 119 -4.82 -7.17 12.69
N THR A 120 -5.46 -6.26 11.94
CA THR A 120 -6.01 -5.00 12.49
C THR A 120 -6.91 -5.23 13.71
N ARG A 121 -7.79 -6.26 13.67
CA ARG A 121 -8.66 -6.59 14.82
C ARG A 121 -7.87 -7.04 16.05
N PHE A 122 -6.83 -7.85 15.84
CA PHE A 122 -5.93 -8.30 16.91
C PHE A 122 -5.21 -7.10 17.55
N VAL A 123 -4.66 -6.20 16.74
CA VAL A 123 -3.97 -5.00 17.22
C VAL A 123 -4.93 -4.09 18.01
N HIS A 124 -6.15 -3.88 17.52
CA HIS A 124 -7.17 -3.13 18.26
C HIS A 124 -7.47 -3.78 19.61
N TYR A 125 -7.72 -5.08 19.64
CA TYR A 125 -7.98 -5.79 20.89
C TYR A 125 -6.81 -5.67 21.88
N ALA A 126 -5.58 -5.77 21.41
CA ALA A 126 -4.39 -5.74 22.25
C ALA A 126 -4.06 -4.35 22.80
N LEU A 127 -4.25 -3.29 22.00
CA LEU A 127 -3.67 -1.97 22.30
C LEU A 127 -4.68 -0.84 22.51
N LYS A 128 -5.93 -0.96 22.03
CA LYS A 128 -6.88 0.16 21.99
C LYS A 128 -7.09 0.78 23.36
N ASP A 129 -7.45 -0.01 24.37
CA ASP A 129 -7.81 0.51 25.69
C ASP A 129 -6.61 1.11 26.41
N SER A 130 -5.43 0.50 26.27
CA SER A 130 -4.17 1.02 26.82
C SER A 130 -3.81 2.37 26.20
N ILE A 131 -3.95 2.52 24.88
CA ILE A 131 -3.70 3.78 24.18
C ILE A 131 -4.69 4.86 24.63
N LEU A 132 -5.99 4.54 24.72
CA LEU A 132 -7.01 5.49 25.16
C LEU A 132 -6.74 6.02 26.57
N LYS A 133 -6.38 5.14 27.53
CA LYS A 133 -6.01 5.55 28.89
C LYS A 133 -4.81 6.50 28.92
N ILE A 134 -3.79 6.24 28.10
CA ILE A 134 -2.61 7.12 28.01
C ILE A 134 -2.99 8.48 27.43
N MET A 135 -3.84 8.52 26.41
CA MET A 135 -4.30 9.77 25.80
C MET A 135 -5.12 10.62 26.80
N GLU A 136 -6.00 9.99 27.57
CA GLU A 136 -6.82 10.66 28.60
C GLU A 136 -5.98 11.19 29.76
N SER A 137 -4.93 10.46 30.18
CA SER A 137 -4.04 10.88 31.28
C SER A 137 -3.25 12.15 31.02
N LYS A 138 -3.03 12.53 29.76
CA LYS A 138 -2.29 13.76 29.38
C LYS A 138 -3.18 15.00 29.27
N GLN A 139 -4.50 14.86 29.43
CA GLN A 139 -5.47 15.95 29.38
C GLN A 139 -5.88 16.45 30.79
N SER A 140 -5.27 15.92 31.86
CA SER A 140 -5.43 16.39 33.26
C SER A 140 -4.13 16.99 33.78
#